data_AF-A0A7J3C724-F1
#
_entry.id   AF-A0A7J3C724-F1
#
_cell.length_a   1.000
_cell.length_b   1.000
_cell.length_c   1.000
_cell.angle_alpha   90.00
_cell.angle_beta   90.00
_cell.angle_gamma   90.00
#
_symmetry.space_group_name_H-M   'P 1'
#
loop_
_entity.id
_entity.type
_entity.pdbx_description
1 polymer ?
#
loop_
_entity_poly.entity_id
_entity_poly.type
_entity_poly.pdbx_seq_one_letter_code
_entity_poly.pdbx_strand_id
1 'polypeptide(L)'
;MTVDFMESGFPQIHEELCIGCGICAHRCPYEAIKIIGVPEREKDKEVHRYGSNGFVLYGIPSLEVKGIIGILGQNGTGKTTILNILNGSLIPNFT
;
A
#
# COMPACT_ATOMS: atom_id res chain seq x y z
N MET A 1 18.12 9.77 9.08
CA MET A 1 16.97 10.36 9.79
C MET A 1 15.75 9.54 9.37
N THR A 2 14.68 9.41 10.16
CA THR A 2 13.54 8.54 9.75
C THR A 2 12.70 9.16 8.63
N VAL A 3 12.75 10.49 8.50
CA VAL A 3 12.07 11.26 7.45
C VAL A 3 13.08 12.23 6.85
N ASP A 4 13.33 12.14 5.55
CA ASP A 4 14.21 13.04 4.78
C ASP A 4 13.43 13.69 3.62
N PHE A 5 13.96 14.74 2.99
CA PHE A 5 13.32 15.38 1.83
C PHE A 5 14.07 15.02 0.55
N MET A 6 13.34 14.51 -0.44
CA MET A 6 13.92 14.20 -1.76
C MET A 6 14.13 15.48 -2.58
N GLU A 7 14.91 15.38 -3.67
CA GLU A 7 15.08 16.48 -4.64
C GLU A 7 13.75 16.93 -5.27
N SER A 8 12.74 16.05 -5.29
CA SER A 8 11.38 16.35 -5.75
C SER A 8 10.60 17.28 -4.80
N GLY A 9 11.13 17.56 -3.61
CA GLY A 9 10.49 18.37 -2.57
C GLY A 9 9.48 17.61 -1.70
N PHE A 10 9.25 16.32 -1.97
CA PHE A 10 8.39 15.47 -1.14
C PHE A 10 9.17 14.83 0.01
N PRO A 11 8.55 14.68 1.20
CA PRO A 11 9.14 13.93 2.30
C PRO A 11 9.15 12.43 1.97
N GLN A 12 10.25 11.76 2.28
CA GLN A 12 10.43 10.31 2.19
C GLN A 12 10.57 9.73 3.59
N ILE A 13 9.77 8.70 3.88
CA ILE A 13 9.80 7.96 5.14
C ILE A 13 10.59 6.68 4.92
N HIS A 14 11.66 6.51 5.69
CA HIS A 14 12.43 5.27 5.77
C HIS A 14 11.70 4.28 6.67
N GLU A 15 10.83 3.45 6.09
CA GLU A 15 9.96 2.49 6.79
C GLU A 15 10.78 1.53 7.67
N GLU A 16 11.98 1.17 7.25
CA GLU A 16 12.94 0.33 7.97
C GLU A 16 13.49 0.96 9.26
N LEU A 17 13.52 2.30 9.33
CA LEU A 17 13.92 3.05 10.52
C LEU A 17 12.71 3.55 11.33
N CYS A 18 11.50 3.41 10.78
CA CYS A 18 10.28 3.94 11.37
C CYS A 18 9.72 2.98 12.43
N ILE A 19 9.72 3.42 13.69
CA ILE A 19 9.11 2.67 14.79
C ILE A 19 7.58 2.86 14.88
N GLY A 20 6.98 3.62 13.97
CA GLY A 20 5.53 3.84 13.95
C GLY A 20 4.99 4.71 15.09
N CYS A 21 5.80 5.59 15.69
CA CYS A 21 5.39 6.41 16.85
C CYS A 21 4.24 7.41 16.56
N GLY A 22 3.94 7.70 15.29
CA GLY A 22 2.81 8.54 14.88
C GLY A 22 3.02 10.05 15.01
N ILE A 23 4.15 10.52 15.54
CA ILE A 23 4.42 11.95 15.75
C ILE A 23 4.34 12.74 14.44
N CYS A 24 4.92 12.21 13.35
CA CYS A 24 4.90 12.87 12.04
C CYS A 24 3.49 12.98 11.45
N ALA A 25 2.66 11.94 11.59
CA ALA A 25 1.27 11.94 11.16
C ALA A 25 0.45 12.96 11.94
N HIS A 26 0.60 13.01 13.27
CA HIS A 26 -0.13 13.95 14.12
C HIS A 26 0.28 15.41 13.89
N ARG A 27 1.57 15.65 13.60
CA ARG A 27 2.10 17.00 13.38
C ARG A 27 1.81 17.55 11.97
N CYS A 28 1.46 16.68 11.01
CA CYS A 28 1.19 17.11 9.65
C CYS A 28 -0.13 17.89 9.58
N PRO A 29 -0.13 19.19 9.24
CA PRO A 29 -1.35 20.00 9.21
C PRO A 29 -2.32 19.62 8.09
N TYR A 30 -1.86 18.83 7.12
CA TYR A 30 -2.62 18.40 5.95
C TYR A 30 -3.01 16.92 5.98
N GLU A 31 -2.69 16.20 7.07
CA GLU A 31 -2.95 14.76 7.20
C GLU A 31 -2.38 13.91 6.05
N ALA A 32 -1.29 14.38 5.44
CA ALA A 32 -0.67 13.74 4.27
C ALA A 32 0.10 12.46 4.62
N ILE A 33 0.36 12.21 5.90
CA ILE A 33 1.09 11.04 6.39
C ILE A 33 0.12 10.16 7.18
N LYS A 34 0.06 8.88 6.81
CA LYS A 34 -0.68 7.85 7.55
C LYS A 34 0.28 6.79 8.04
N ILE A 35 0.31 6.55 9.35
CA ILE A 35 0.97 5.38 9.93
C ILE A 35 -0.05 4.26 10.03
N ILE A 36 0.17 3.19 9.27
CA ILE A 36 -0.69 2.03 9.24
C ILE A 36 0.01 0.84 9.89
N GLY A 37 -0.69 0.14 10.78
CA GLY A 37 -0.24 -1.14 11.29
C GLY A 37 -0.56 -2.23 10.27
N VAL A 38 0.46 -2.78 9.62
CA VAL A 38 0.28 -3.95 8.76
C VAL A 38 0.35 -5.19 9.64
N PRO A 39 -0.68 -6.07 9.63
CA PRO A 39 -0.62 -7.32 10.37
C PRO A 39 0.58 -8.14 9.89
N GLU A 40 1.29 -8.78 10.82
CA GLU A 40 2.52 -9.52 10.50
C GLU A 40 2.30 -10.62 9.44
N ARG A 41 1.10 -11.21 9.42
CA ARG A 41 0.66 -12.22 8.45
C ARG A 41 0.53 -11.72 7.01
N GLU A 42 0.51 -10.41 6.81
CA GLU A 42 0.31 -9.79 5.50
C GLU A 42 1.62 -9.22 4.93
N LYS A 43 2.70 -9.11 5.73
CA LYS A 43 3.99 -8.59 5.26
C LYS A 43 4.56 -9.37 4.07
N ASP A 44 4.43 -10.70 4.09
CA ASP A 44 4.93 -11.57 3.01
C ASP A 44 3.95 -11.69 1.83
N LYS A 45 2.85 -10.93 1.83
CA LYS A 45 1.82 -10.95 0.79
C LYS A 45 1.76 -9.67 -0.02
N GLU A 46 2.81 -8.84 0.01
CA GLU A 46 2.90 -7.69 -0.89
C GLU A 46 2.84 -8.18 -2.34
N VAL A 47 1.86 -7.67 -3.09
CA VAL A 47 1.69 -7.99 -4.52
C VAL A 47 2.12 -6.80 -5.37
N HIS A 48 1.69 -5.61 -4.98
CA HIS A 48 2.01 -4.41 -5.75
C HIS A 48 2.12 -3.17 -4.87
N ARG A 49 3.12 -2.34 -5.13
CA ARG A 49 3.30 -1.04 -4.47
C ARG A 49 3.47 0.08 -5.50
N TYR A 50 2.72 1.17 -5.34
CA TYR A 50 2.87 2.38 -6.14
C TYR A 50 3.96 3.29 -5.60
N GLY A 51 5.22 2.95 -5.86
CA GLY A 51 6.37 3.76 -5.46
C GLY A 51 6.63 3.77 -3.94
N SER A 52 7.71 4.45 -3.53
CA SER A 52 8.07 4.57 -2.12
C SER A 52 6.98 5.34 -1.35
N ASN A 53 6.62 4.84 -0.16
CA ASN A 53 5.55 5.36 0.70
C ASN A 53 4.15 5.46 0.05
N GLY A 54 3.95 4.81 -1.10
CA GLY A 54 2.66 4.76 -1.77
C GLY A 54 1.76 3.63 -1.29
N PHE A 55 0.61 3.50 -1.93
CA PHE A 55 -0.34 2.42 -1.66
C PHE A 55 0.29 1.05 -1.93
N VAL A 56 0.03 0.11 -1.02
CA VAL A 56 0.46 -1.29 -1.11
C VAL A 56 -0.77 -2.17 -1.18
N LEU A 57 -0.82 -3.05 -2.18
CA LEU A 57 -1.80 -4.12 -2.30
C LEU A 57 -1.23 -5.39 -1.66
N TYR A 58 -1.99 -5.94 -0.71
CA TYR A 58 -1.68 -7.21 -0.06
C TYR A 58 -2.64 -8.29 -0.52
N GLY A 59 -2.09 -9.38 -1.05
CA GLY A 59 -2.85 -10.52 -1.57
C GLY A 59 -3.72 -10.21 -2.79
N ILE A 60 -4.21 -11.28 -3.41
CA ILE A 60 -5.21 -11.26 -4.48
C ILE A 60 -6.18 -12.43 -4.30
N PRO A 61 -7.44 -12.33 -4.75
CA PRO A 61 -8.39 -13.42 -4.64
C PRO A 61 -7.96 -14.61 -5.51
N SER A 62 -8.13 -15.84 -4.98
CA SER A 62 -8.03 -17.05 -5.82
C SER A 62 -9.23 -17.12 -6.76
N LEU A 63 -8.96 -17.38 -8.05
CA LEU A 63 -9.97 -17.43 -9.11
C LEU A 63 -10.47 -18.86 -9.41
N GLU A 64 -10.17 -19.84 -8.55
CA GLU A 64 -10.58 -21.25 -8.73
C GLU A 64 -12.08 -21.50 -8.50
N VAL A 65 -12.87 -20.46 -8.26
CA VAL A 65 -14.29 -20.58 -7.88
C VAL A 65 -15.19 -20.68 -9.12
N LYS A 66 -15.97 -21.75 -9.23
CA LYS A 66 -17.03 -21.91 -10.26
C LYS A 66 -18.26 -21.01 -9.94
N GLY A 67 -18.09 -19.69 -10.00
CA GLY A 67 -19.15 -18.74 -9.70
C GLY A 67 -18.76 -17.27 -9.94
N ILE A 68 -19.65 -16.36 -9.53
CA ILE A 68 -19.42 -14.92 -9.61
C ILE A 68 -18.69 -14.47 -8.34
N ILE A 69 -17.52 -13.85 -8.50
CA ILE A 69 -16.74 -13.28 -7.39
C ILE A 69 -17.04 -11.78 -7.30
N GLY A 70 -17.58 -11.34 -6.16
CA GLY A 70 -17.76 -9.93 -5.85
C GLY A 70 -16.57 -9.37 -5.07
N ILE A 71 -15.98 -8.27 -5.53
CA ILE A 71 -14.94 -7.53 -4.80
C ILE A 71 -15.58 -6.33 -4.11
N LEU A 72 -15.65 -6.37 -2.77
CA LEU A 72 -16.27 -5.33 -1.94
C LEU A 72 -15.22 -4.60 -1.10
N GLY A 73 -15.46 -3.32 -0.83
CA GLY A 73 -14.58 -2.47 -0.04
C GLY A 73 -14.78 -0.98 -0.35
N GLN A 74 -14.22 -0.10 0.47
CA GLN A 74 -14.30 1.36 0.25
C GLN A 74 -13.44 1.80 -0.94
N ASN A 75 -13.61 3.04 -1.41
CA ASN A 75 -12.76 3.59 -2.46
C ASN A 75 -11.32 3.78 -1.93
N GLY A 76 -10.34 3.55 -2.80
CA GLY A 76 -8.91 3.64 -2.43
C GLY A 76 -8.33 2.38 -1.76
N THR A 77 -9.09 1.29 -1.64
CA THR A 77 -8.59 0.02 -1.01
C THR A 77 -7.99 -0.97 -2.00
N GLY A 78 -7.77 -0.59 -3.26
CA GLY A 78 -7.12 -1.46 -4.25
C GLY A 78 -8.05 -2.34 -5.11
N LYS A 79 -9.38 -2.16 -5.07
CA LYS A 79 -10.32 -2.95 -5.91
C LYS A 79 -9.99 -2.86 -7.41
N THR A 80 -9.84 -1.63 -7.92
CA THR A 80 -9.47 -1.40 -9.32
C THR A 80 -8.05 -1.89 -9.61
N THR A 81 -7.13 -1.79 -8.66
CA THR A 81 -5.77 -2.33 -8.76
C THR A 81 -5.79 -3.85 -8.94
N ILE A 82 -6.60 -4.58 -8.18
CA ILE A 82 -6.80 -6.03 -8.34
C ILE A 82 -7.31 -6.33 -9.75
N LEU A 83 -8.34 -5.64 -10.22
CA LEU A 83 -8.89 -5.86 -11.57
C LEU A 83 -7.84 -5.62 -12.67
N ASN A 84 -7.01 -4.59 -12.52
CA ASN A 84 -5.95 -4.27 -13.48
C ASN A 84 -4.82 -5.32 -13.47
N ILE A 85 -4.55 -5.95 -12.33
CA ILE A 85 -3.62 -7.07 -12.26
C ILE A 85 -4.22 -8.30 -12.95
N LEU A 86 -5.46 -8.64 -12.62
CA LEU A 86 -6.14 -9.81 -13.17
C LEU A 86 -6.37 -9.72 -14.69
N ASN A 87 -6.55 -8.51 -15.24
CA ASN A 87 -6.70 -8.29 -16.68
C ASN A 87 -5.37 -8.07 -17.42
N GLY A 88 -4.23 -8.08 -16.71
CA GLY A 88 -2.89 -7.93 -17.29
C GLY A 88 -2.47 -6.50 -17.65
N SER A 89 -3.28 -5.47 -17.36
CA SER A 89 -2.93 -4.06 -17.60
C SER A 89 -1.94 -3.49 -16.57
N LEU A 90 -1.80 -4.14 -15.41
CA LEU A 90 -0.84 -3.80 -14.37
C LEU A 90 -0.04 -5.05 -13.96
N ILE A 91 1.29 -4.96 -14.02
CA ILE A 91 2.18 -6.05 -13.63
C ILE A 91 2.54 -5.88 -12.13
N PRO A 92 2.33 -6.92 -11.28
CA PRO A 92 2.81 -6.94 -9.90
C PRO A 92 4.31 -6.69 -9.81
N ASN A 93 4.77 -5.95 -8.79
CA ASN A 93 6.19 -5.65 -8.58
C ASN A 93 6.79 -6.30 -7.33
N PHE A 94 5.98 -7.10 -6.63
CA PHE A 94 6.40 -8.02 -5.57
C PHE A 94 5.71 -9.35 -5.88
N THR A 95 6.48 -10.43 -5.95
CA THR A 95 5.96 -11.78 -6.27
C THR A 95 6.84 -12.82 -5.59
#